data_AF-A0A936IT07-F1
#
_entry.id   AF-A0A936IT07-F1
#
_cell.length_a   1.000
_cell.length_b   1.000
_cell.length_c   1.000
_cell.angle_alpha   90.00
_cell.angle_beta   90.00
_cell.angle_gamma   90.00
#
_symmetry.space_group_name_H-M   'P 1'
#
loop_
_entity.id
_entity.type
_entity.pdbx_description
1 polymer ?
#
loop_
_entity_poly.entity_id
_entity_poly.type
_entity_poly.pdbx_seq_one_letter_code
_entity_poly.pdbx_strand_id
1 'polypeptide(L)'
;MYPNLKLQLWRCGIRQNRLAQMLDMDETVLSKIVNGFRVPNADMRSRIAGLLECDEQWLFAKDAPLEAAVEPKGVDGIEAPLKRVN
;
A
#
# COMPACT_ATOMS: atom_id res chain seq x y z
N MET A 1 -3.29 6.71 10.14
CA MET A 1 -2.19 6.30 9.23
C MET A 1 -2.46 4.88 8.76
N TYR A 2 -2.12 4.50 7.53
CA TYR A 2 -2.23 3.12 7.04
C TYR A 2 -0.84 2.44 7.06
N PRO A 3 -0.50 1.69 8.12
CA PRO A 3 0.81 1.04 8.25
C PRO A 3 1.01 -0.05 7.19
N ASN A 4 -0.05 -0.80 6.87
CA ASN A 4 0.00 -1.90 5.90
C ASN A 4 0.29 -1.40 4.48
N LEU A 5 -0.22 -0.22 4.11
CA LEU A 5 0.12 0.42 2.83
C LEU A 5 1.61 0.78 2.73
N LYS A 6 2.21 1.29 3.81
CA LYS A 6 3.67 1.57 3.87
C LYS A 6 4.48 0.27 3.79
N LEU A 7 4.05 -0.76 4.52
CA LEU A 7 4.69 -2.07 4.51
C LEU A 7 4.65 -2.70 3.12
N GLN A 8 3.50 -2.66 2.44
CA GLN A 8 3.36 -3.24 1.11
C GLN A 8 4.18 -2.49 0.06
N LEU A 9 4.20 -1.15 0.11
CA LEU A 9 5.08 -0.34 -0.73
C LEU A 9 6.56 -0.76 -0.56
N TRP A 10 6.98 -0.96 0.68
CA TRP A 10 8.34 -1.43 0.99
C TRP A 10 8.60 -2.85 0.47
N ARG A 11 7.66 -3.80 0.67
CA ARG A 11 7.77 -5.19 0.18
C ARG A 11 7.84 -5.26 -1.34
N CYS A 12 7.05 -4.45 -2.04
CA CYS A 12 7.08 -4.36 -3.50
C CYS A 12 8.30 -3.59 -4.04
N GLY A 13 9.11 -2.95 -3.18
CA GLY A 13 10.20 -2.06 -3.60
C GLY A 13 9.71 -0.81 -4.34
N ILE A 14 8.44 -0.45 -4.20
CA ILE A 14 7.81 0.69 -4.90
C ILE A 14 7.88 1.92 -3.99
N ARG A 15 8.41 3.03 -4.51
CA ARG A 15 8.34 4.32 -3.81
C ARG A 15 6.94 4.91 -3.93
N GLN A 16 6.50 5.65 -2.92
CA GLN A 16 5.19 6.32 -2.93
C GLN A 16 4.99 7.21 -4.18
N ASN A 17 6.00 7.97 -4.58
CA ASN A 17 5.98 8.84 -5.77
C ASN A 17 5.76 8.01 -7.04
N ARG A 18 6.37 6.82 -7.09
CA ARG A 18 6.21 5.89 -8.21
C ARG A 18 4.80 5.32 -8.25
N LEU A 19 4.26 4.94 -7.10
CA LEU A 19 2.86 4.49 -7.01
C LEU A 19 1.89 5.61 -7.43
N ALA A 20 2.13 6.85 -7.02
CA ALA A 20 1.33 8.01 -7.42
C ALA A 20 1.32 8.18 -8.95
N GLN A 21 2.49 8.10 -9.59
CA GLN A 21 2.60 8.13 -11.06
C GLN A 21 1.89 6.95 -11.74
N MET A 22 2.00 5.74 -11.20
CA MET A 22 1.32 4.55 -11.75
C MET A 22 -0.20 4.62 -11.64
N LEU A 23 -0.71 5.37 -10.67
CA LEU A 23 -2.14 5.62 -10.45
C LEU A 23 -2.65 6.87 -11.18
N ASP A 24 -1.78 7.60 -11.88
CA ASP A 24 -2.06 8.93 -12.43
C ASP A 24 -2.66 9.87 -11.36
N MET A 25 -2.06 9.85 -10.17
CA MET A 25 -2.50 10.58 -8.99
C MET A 25 -1.41 11.53 -8.50
N ASP A 26 -1.83 12.67 -7.95
CA ASP A 26 -0.94 13.59 -7.26
C ASP A 26 -0.28 12.92 -6.02
N GLU A 27 1.04 13.03 -5.92
CA GLU A 27 1.83 12.46 -4.83
C GLU A 27 1.42 12.98 -3.44
N THR A 28 0.99 14.24 -3.35
CA THR A 28 0.49 14.83 -2.10
C THR A 28 -0.84 14.21 -1.69
N VAL A 29 -1.69 13.82 -2.65
CA VAL A 29 -2.94 13.12 -2.38
C VAL A 29 -2.65 11.73 -1.84
N LEU A 30 -1.73 11.00 -2.47
CA LEU A 30 -1.30 9.69 -1.97
C LEU A 30 -0.65 9.79 -0.59
N SER A 31 0.17 10.83 -0.34
CA SER A 31 0.78 11.09 0.97
C SER A 31 -0.26 11.35 2.06
N LYS A 32 -1.27 12.16 1.76
CA LYS A 32 -2.39 12.39 2.67
C LYS A 32 -3.17 11.11 2.95
N ILE A 33 -3.37 10.26 1.93
CA ILE A 33 -4.00 8.95 2.11
C ILE A 33 -3.15 8.07 3.03
N VAL A 34 -1.88 7.83 2.70
CA VAL A 34 -0.94 6.98 3.45
C VAL A 34 -0.86 7.39 4.92
N ASN A 35 -0.79 8.69 5.19
CA ASN A 35 -0.72 9.20 6.56
C ASN A 35 -2.09 9.25 7.27
N GLY A 36 -3.19 9.00 6.56
CA GLY A 36 -4.55 8.95 7.09
C GLY A 36 -5.23 10.32 7.18
N PHE A 37 -4.65 11.36 6.58
CA PHE A 37 -5.26 12.69 6.44
C PHE A 37 -6.38 12.73 5.38
N ARG A 38 -6.42 11.75 4.47
CA ARG A 38 -7.47 11.61 3.46
C ARG A 38 -7.97 10.16 3.41
N VAL A 39 -9.29 10.01 3.26
CA VAL A 39 -9.92 8.71 3.03
C VAL A 39 -10.03 8.50 1.51
N PRO A 40 -9.40 7.46 0.94
CA PRO A 40 -9.58 7.12 -0.47
C PRO A 40 -10.99 6.57 -0.72
N ASN A 41 -11.55 6.85 -1.89
CA ASN A 41 -12.82 6.25 -2.33
C ASN A 41 -12.63 4.76 -2.71
N ALA A 42 -13.73 4.04 -2.91
CA ALA A 42 -13.69 2.62 -3.27
C ALA A 42 -12.87 2.35 -4.54
N ASP A 43 -13.01 3.18 -5.58
CA ASP A 43 -12.25 3.05 -6.82
C ASP A 43 -10.73 3.18 -6.61
N MET A 44 -10.29 4.17 -5.81
CA MET A 44 -8.87 4.33 -5.48
C MET A 44 -8.35 3.15 -4.67
N ARG A 45 -9.13 2.66 -3.70
CA ARG A 45 -8.72 1.52 -2.87
C ARG A 45 -8.51 0.28 -3.73
N SER A 46 -9.47 -0.02 -4.60
CA SER A 46 -9.41 -1.15 -5.53
C SER A 46 -8.25 -1.02 -6.52
N ARG A 47 -7.99 0.18 -7.07
CA ARG A 47 -6.84 0.42 -7.96
C ARG A 47 -5.50 0.22 -7.26
N ILE A 48 -5.35 0.76 -6.05
CA ILE A 48 -4.11 0.63 -5.27
C ILE A 48 -3.89 -0.83 -4.88
N ALA A 49 -4.95 -1.50 -4.41
CA ALA A 49 -4.95 -2.91 -4.06
C ALA A 49 -4.59 -3.80 -5.25
N GLY A 50 -5.17 -3.55 -6.43
CA GLY A 50 -4.86 -4.27 -7.66
C GLY A 50 -3.41 -4.06 -8.13
N LEU A 51 -2.88 -2.84 -8.02
CA LEU A 51 -1.48 -2.54 -8.36
C LEU A 51 -0.47 -3.18 -7.41
N LEU A 52 -0.83 -3.30 -6.13
CA LEU A 52 0.00 -3.91 -5.10
C LEU A 52 -0.31 -5.40 -4.89
N GLU A 53 -1.17 -5.98 -5.72
CA GLU A 53 -1.66 -7.36 -5.67
C GLU A 53 -2.04 -7.80 -4.25
N CYS A 54 -2.76 -6.93 -3.55
CA CYS A 54 -3.05 -7.07 -2.13
C CYS A 54 -4.51 -6.76 -1.84
N ASP A 55 -5.05 -7.30 -0.75
CA ASP A 55 -6.42 -7.06 -0.34
C ASP A 55 -6.61 -5.61 0.14
N GLU A 56 -7.65 -4.93 -0.35
CA GLU A 56 -7.92 -3.53 0.00
C GLU A 56 -8.35 -3.32 1.46
N GLN A 57 -8.99 -4.33 2.09
CA GLN A 57 -9.40 -4.25 3.49
C GLN A 57 -8.17 -4.34 4.39
N TRP A 58 -7.24 -5.25 4.08
CA TRP A 58 -5.96 -5.34 4.77
C TRP A 58 -5.09 -4.10 4.57
N LEU A 59 -4.96 -3.65 3.32
CA LEU A 59 -4.07 -2.54 2.94
C LEU A 59 -4.47 -1.21 3.60
N PHE A 60 -5.78 -0.98 3.76
CA PHE A 60 -6.35 0.22 4.34
C PHE A 60 -6.93 -0.01 5.75
N ALA A 61 -6.46 -1.02 6.48
CA ALA A 61 -6.78 -1.19 7.90
C ALA A 61 -6.15 -0.04 8.72
N LYS A 62 -6.97 0.68 9.50
CA LYS A 62 -6.55 1.84 10.31
C LYS A 62 -6.02 1.44 11.69
N ASP A 63 -6.66 0.44 12.26
CA ASP A 63 -6.30 -0.23 13.50
C ASP A 63 -6.03 -1.66 13.07
N ALA A 64 -4.84 -2.21 13.30
CA ALA A 64 -4.63 -3.63 13.09
C ALA A 64 -5.15 -4.35 14.34
N PRO A 65 -6.28 -5.08 14.31
CA PRO A 65 -6.47 -6.14 15.28
C PRO A 65 -5.53 -7.26 14.85
N LEU A 66 -4.70 -7.72 15.78
CA LEU A 66 -3.67 -8.75 15.55
C LEU A 66 -4.23 -10.09 15.00
N GLU A 67 -5.55 -10.27 14.87
CA GLU A 67 -6.19 -11.57 14.61
C GLU A 67 -7.24 -11.62 13.48
N ALA A 68 -7.53 -10.54 12.75
CA ALA A 68 -8.49 -10.59 11.63
C ALA A 68 -8.02 -9.71 10.47
N ALA A 69 -7.96 -10.13 9.21
CA ALA A 69 -8.25 -11.41 8.57
C ALA A 69 -7.55 -11.38 7.19
N VAL A 70 -7.07 -12.55 6.75
CA VAL A 70 -6.53 -12.84 5.40
C VAL A 70 -5.26 -12.05 5.02
N GLU A 71 -4.09 -12.65 5.29
CA GLU A 71 -2.88 -12.26 4.57
C GLU A 71 -3.13 -12.38 3.05
N PRO A 72 -2.70 -11.40 2.23
CA PRO A 72 -2.97 -11.42 0.79
C PRO A 72 -2.37 -12.68 0.14
N LYS A 73 -3.19 -13.40 -0.63
CA LYS A 73 -2.76 -14.52 -1.46
C LYS A 73 -1.69 -14.04 -2.45
N GLY A 74 -0.46 -14.47 -2.25
CA GLY A 74 0.58 -14.49 -3.29
C GLY A 74 1.41 -13.20 -3.39
N VAL A 75 2.28 -12.97 -2.40
CA VAL A 75 3.57 -12.29 -2.65
C VAL A 75 4.71 -13.30 -2.48
N ASP A 76 4.57 -14.47 -3.11
CA ASP A 76 5.60 -15.54 -3.15
C ASP A 76 6.68 -15.32 -4.22
N GLY A 77 6.77 -14.12 -4.82
CA GLY A 77 7.66 -13.92 -5.98
C GLY A 77 8.33 -12.55 -6.13
N ILE A 78 8.08 -11.58 -5.24
CA ILE A 78 8.78 -10.30 -5.31
C ILE A 78 9.97 -10.37 -4.36
N GLU A 79 11.12 -10.79 -4.89
CA GLU A 79 12.42 -10.68 -4.22
C GLU A 79 12.58 -9.24 -3.72
N ALA A 80 12.34 -9.01 -2.43
CA ALA A 80 12.51 -7.71 -1.81
C ALA A 80 13.97 -7.30 -2.04
N PRO A 81 14.27 -6.17 -2.72
CA PRO A 81 15.64 -5.76 -2.87
C PRO A 81 16.13 -5.26 -1.51
N LEU A 82 16.85 -6.14 -0.82
CA LEU A 82 17.83 -5.80 0.20
C LEU A 82 18.83 -4.82 -0.41
N LYS A 83 18.51 -3.53 -0.40
CA LYS A 83 19.52 -2.47 -0.44
C LYS A 83 19.27 -1.52 0.71
N ARG A 84 19.79 -1.93 1.87
CA ARG A 84 20.42 -0.99 2.80
C ARG A 84 21.42 -0.18 1.99
N VAL A 85 21.20 1.12 1.88
CA VAL A 85 22.29 2.04 1.59
C VAL A 85 22.27 3.06 2.70
N ASN A 86 23.38 3.04 3.42
CA ASN A 86 23.75 3.87 4.56
C ASN A 86 23.70 5.36 4.22
#